data_AF-A0A6G8CE83-F1
#
_entry.id   AF-A0A6G8CE83-F1
#
_cell.length_a   1.000
_cell.length_b   1.000
_cell.length_c   1.000
_cell.angle_alpha   90.00
_cell.angle_beta   90.00
_cell.angle_gamma   90.00
#
_symmetry.space_group_name_H-M   'P 1'
#
loop_
_entity.id
_entity.type
_entity.pdbx_description
1 polymer ?
#
loop_
_entity_poly.entity_id
_entity_poly.type
_entity_poly.pdbx_seq_one_letter_code
_entity_poly.pdbx_strand_id
1 'polypeptide(L)'
;MRVARPGAATYVASRFYAYGFGDTQSNSFEVNNEGEVTIEADKATYQPGEAASLLLKTPFPGRVLVTVERDKVLNHFYVNTDQKSARVRIPISIGHVPNVYVTATAIRAITDNRLPLTVARGFVPLAVEKPGTKLPVVIKAPQQSRSQTFQTIEVTTAPRAAVTLAVVDEGILQMKDYRTPDPYGYFYQKRALEVQAYDVYPFLLPELGAIPAPAATATTSAAAPRPCPRAGCSW
;
A
#
# COMPACT_ATOMS: atom_id res chain seq x y z
N MET A 1 8.77 -28.58 -5.10
CA MET A 1 7.50 -28.95 -4.45
C MET A 1 6.36 -28.91 -5.47
N ARG A 2 5.44 -29.88 -5.44
CA ARG A 2 4.19 -29.86 -6.22
C ARG A 2 3.02 -29.95 -5.24
N VAL A 3 2.01 -29.09 -5.39
CA VAL A 3 0.80 -29.08 -4.55
C VAL A 3 -0.42 -29.24 -5.43
N ALA A 4 -1.31 -30.16 -5.05
CA ALA A 4 -2.57 -30.43 -5.72
C ALA A 4 -3.65 -30.74 -4.68
N ARG A 5 -4.92 -30.44 -5.00
CA ARG A 5 -6.05 -30.93 -4.20
C ARG A 5 -6.21 -32.45 -4.40
N PRO A 6 -6.65 -33.21 -3.39
CA PRO A 6 -6.90 -34.65 -3.54
C PRO A 6 -7.84 -34.93 -4.71
N GLY A 7 -7.42 -35.80 -5.65
CA GLY A 7 -8.20 -36.16 -6.84
C GLY A 7 -8.11 -35.18 -8.03
N ALA A 8 -7.35 -34.08 -7.92
CA ALA A 8 -7.16 -33.16 -9.04
C ALA A 8 -6.10 -33.67 -10.04
N ALA A 9 -6.43 -33.63 -11.33
CA ALA A 9 -5.49 -33.94 -12.42
C ALA A 9 -4.45 -32.84 -12.66
N THR A 10 -4.68 -31.64 -12.11
CA THR A 10 -3.80 -30.48 -12.25
C THR A 10 -3.08 -30.18 -10.93
N TYR A 11 -1.83 -29.74 -11.05
CA TYR A 11 -0.99 -29.38 -9.91
C TYR A 11 -0.28 -28.05 -10.17
N VAL A 12 0.05 -27.34 -9.09
CA VAL A 12 0.96 -26.19 -9.12
C VAL A 12 2.34 -26.67 -8.67
N ALA A 13 3.38 -26.34 -9.43
CA ALA A 13 4.75 -26.73 -9.12
C ALA A 13 5.64 -25.51 -8.91
N SER A 14 6.41 -25.53 -7.83
CA SER A 14 7.51 -24.59 -7.61
C SER A 14 8.80 -25.38 -7.40
N ARG A 15 9.89 -24.94 -8.04
CA ARG A 15 11.24 -25.49 -7.84
C ARG A 15 12.06 -24.41 -7.16
N PHE A 16 12.70 -24.77 -6.06
CA PHE A 16 13.68 -23.94 -5.41
C PHE A 16 14.88 -24.82 -5.07
N TYR A 17 16.00 -24.16 -4.87
CA TYR A 17 17.24 -24.79 -4.52
C TYR A 17 17.57 -24.51 -3.06
N ALA A 18 18.10 -25.50 -2.36
CA ALA A 18 18.56 -25.36 -0.98
C ALA A 18 20.05 -25.74 -0.94
N TYR A 19 20.91 -24.75 -1.08
CA TYR A 19 22.36 -24.93 -0.94
C TYR A 19 23.00 -23.67 -0.33
N GLY A 20 23.89 -23.86 0.65
CA GLY A 20 24.78 -22.81 1.18
C GLY A 20 25.17 -22.97 2.67
N PHE A 21 26.45 -22.73 2.98
CA PHE A 21 26.98 -22.40 4.31
C PHE A 21 27.50 -20.95 4.19
N GLY A 22 26.77 -19.97 4.73
CA GLY A 22 27.08 -18.53 4.57
C GLY A 22 25.83 -17.65 4.70
N ASP A 23 26.01 -16.46 5.30
CA ASP A 23 24.97 -15.50 5.69
C ASP A 23 23.97 -15.21 4.55
N THR A 24 22.71 -15.59 4.76
CA THR A 24 21.62 -15.43 3.80
C THR A 24 21.05 -14.02 3.86
N GLN A 25 21.79 -13.03 3.35
CA GLN A 25 21.27 -11.66 3.12
C GLN A 25 20.79 -11.41 1.68
N SER A 26 20.68 -12.46 0.86
CA SER A 26 20.16 -12.32 -0.51
C SER A 26 18.73 -12.83 -0.59
N ASN A 27 17.79 -11.91 -0.43
CA ASN A 27 16.37 -12.01 -0.79
C ASN A 27 15.71 -13.34 -0.43
N SER A 28 15.52 -13.56 0.87
CA SER A 28 14.36 -14.31 1.35
C SER A 28 13.14 -13.77 0.60
N PHE A 29 12.44 -14.61 -0.16
CA PHE A 29 11.10 -14.29 -0.61
C PHE A 29 10.27 -14.09 0.65
N GLU A 30 10.19 -12.84 1.11
CA GLU A 30 9.33 -12.47 2.22
C GLU A 30 7.91 -12.82 1.79
N VAL A 31 7.41 -13.91 2.35
CA VAL A 31 6.02 -14.32 2.13
C VAL A 31 5.20 -13.32 2.92
N ASN A 32 4.78 -12.25 2.24
CA ASN A 32 3.93 -11.24 2.82
C ASN A 32 2.57 -11.89 3.18
N ASN A 33 2.42 -12.24 4.45
CA ASN A 33 1.20 -12.74 5.05
C ASN A 33 0.34 -11.58 5.59
N GLU A 34 0.53 -10.35 5.13
CA GLU A 34 -0.27 -9.21 5.51
C GLU A 34 -1.53 -9.15 4.65
N GLY A 35 -2.64 -8.75 5.26
CA GLY A 35 -3.83 -8.39 4.52
C GLY A 35 -3.70 -7.01 3.86
N GLU A 36 -4.55 -6.72 2.88
CA GLU A 36 -4.70 -5.38 2.34
C GLU A 36 -5.87 -4.66 3.03
N VAL A 37 -5.68 -3.38 3.36
CA VAL A 37 -6.77 -2.49 3.79
C VAL A 37 -7.15 -1.60 2.61
N THR A 38 -8.35 -1.79 2.07
CA THR A 38 -8.86 -0.90 1.03
C THR A 38 -9.43 0.36 1.68
N ILE A 39 -8.94 1.53 1.26
CA ILE A 39 -9.41 2.83 1.74
C ILE A 39 -10.14 3.54 0.60
N GLU A 40 -11.43 3.80 0.80
CA GLU A 40 -12.26 4.54 -0.15
C GLU A 40 -12.51 5.95 0.38
N ALA A 41 -12.16 6.94 -0.43
CA ALA A 41 -12.39 8.35 -0.12
C ALA A 41 -13.74 8.81 -0.69
N ASP A 42 -14.43 9.73 -0.01
CA ASP A 42 -15.72 10.26 -0.46
C ASP A 42 -15.60 11.17 -1.70
N LYS A 43 -14.49 11.90 -1.81
CA LYS A 43 -14.15 12.78 -2.93
C LYS A 43 -12.74 12.52 -3.45
N ALA A 44 -12.53 12.89 -4.72
CA ALA A 44 -11.21 12.87 -5.35
C ALA A 44 -10.29 14.00 -4.86
N THR A 45 -10.85 15.19 -4.61
CA THR A 45 -10.11 16.39 -4.19
C THR A 45 -10.83 17.08 -3.04
N TYR A 46 -10.07 17.60 -2.08
CA TYR A 46 -10.58 18.30 -0.90
C TYR A 46 -10.05 19.74 -0.83
N GLN A 47 -10.81 20.59 -0.15
CA GLN A 47 -10.36 21.94 0.18
C GLN A 47 -9.98 22.05 1.67
N PRO A 48 -9.04 22.93 2.02
CA PRO A 48 -8.77 23.24 3.43
C PRO A 48 -10.04 23.71 4.15
N GLY A 49 -10.33 23.11 5.31
CA GLY A 49 -11.55 23.36 6.09
C GLY A 49 -12.65 22.30 5.89
N GLU A 50 -12.54 21.47 4.85
CA GLU A 50 -13.40 20.29 4.69
C GLU A 50 -12.93 19.13 5.58
N ALA A 51 -13.79 18.13 5.74
CA ALA A 51 -13.45 16.90 6.44
C ALA A 51 -13.65 15.70 5.52
N ALA A 52 -12.56 15.01 5.19
CA ALA A 52 -12.59 13.80 4.36
C ALA A 52 -13.21 12.64 5.15
N SER A 53 -14.19 11.97 4.55
CA SER A 53 -14.87 10.82 5.14
C SER A 53 -14.38 9.57 4.42
N LEU A 54 -13.53 8.81 5.11
CA LEU A 54 -12.90 7.62 4.55
C LEU A 54 -13.61 6.36 5.05
N LEU A 55 -13.88 5.44 4.13
CA LEU A 55 -14.34 4.09 4.43
C LEU A 55 -13.16 3.13 4.36
N LEU A 56 -12.80 2.57 5.50
CA LEU A 56 -11.78 1.55 5.64
C LEU A 56 -12.46 0.19 5.54
N LYS A 57 -12.04 -0.66 4.61
CA LYS A 57 -12.46 -2.06 4.50
C LYS A 57 -11.30 -2.94 4.93
N THR A 58 -11.48 -3.67 6.03
CA THR A 58 -10.45 -4.53 6.62
C THR A 58 -10.81 -6.01 6.45
N PRO A 59 -9.84 -6.90 6.27
CA PRO A 59 -10.12 -8.32 6.10
C PRO A 59 -10.61 -9.00 7.39
N PHE A 60 -10.30 -8.40 8.55
CA PHE A 60 -10.65 -8.91 9.88
C PHE A 60 -11.10 -7.78 10.81
N PRO A 61 -11.85 -8.11 11.89
CA PRO A 61 -12.11 -7.19 12.99
C PRO A 61 -10.86 -6.97 13.84
N GLY A 62 -10.68 -5.77 14.39
CA GLY A 62 -9.47 -5.42 15.15
C GLY A 62 -9.32 -3.93 15.39
N ARG A 63 -8.13 -3.52 15.83
CA ARG A 63 -7.79 -2.11 16.05
C ARG A 63 -7.01 -1.59 14.84
N VAL A 64 -7.41 -0.44 14.34
CA VAL A 64 -6.81 0.21 13.17
C VAL A 64 -6.14 1.50 13.61
N LEU A 65 -4.85 1.62 13.32
CA LEU A 65 -4.12 2.87 13.39
C LEU A 65 -4.25 3.57 12.05
N VAL A 66 -4.80 4.77 12.05
CA VAL A 66 -4.94 5.62 10.85
C VAL A 66 -4.01 6.81 11.00
N THR A 67 -3.03 6.93 10.13
CA THR A 67 -2.10 8.06 10.09
C THR A 67 -2.35 8.93 8.86
N VAL A 68 -2.25 10.24 9.04
CA VAL A 68 -2.20 11.21 7.95
C VAL A 68 -0.76 11.63 7.80
N GLU A 69 -0.17 11.38 6.65
CA GLU A 69 1.28 11.43 6.47
C GLU A 69 1.70 11.97 5.10
N ARG A 70 2.91 12.52 5.04
CA ARG A 70 3.58 12.96 3.82
C ARG A 70 5.10 12.89 3.99
N ASP A 71 5.70 13.97 4.48
CA ASP A 71 7.11 14.08 4.90
C ASP A 71 7.32 13.57 6.33
N LYS A 72 6.25 13.59 7.12
CA LYS A 72 6.16 13.09 8.48
C LYS A 72 4.72 12.68 8.77
N VAL A 73 4.52 12.04 9.92
CA VAL A 73 3.18 11.81 10.46
C VAL A 73 2.64 13.15 10.96
N LEU A 74 1.59 13.64 10.32
CA LEU A 74 0.91 14.88 10.68
C LEU A 74 -0.07 14.62 11.82
N ASN A 75 -0.97 13.67 11.62
CA ASN A 75 -2.00 13.29 12.61
C ASN A 75 -2.10 11.76 12.69
N HIS A 76 -2.59 11.26 13.82
CA HIS A 76 -2.89 9.84 14.00
C HIS A 76 -4.21 9.66 14.74
N PHE A 77 -4.89 8.56 14.44
CA PHE A 77 -6.19 8.20 15.02
C PHE A 77 -6.23 6.70 15.26
N TYR A 78 -6.93 6.29 16.32
CA TYR A 78 -7.22 4.89 16.60
C TYR A 78 -8.70 4.63 16.37
N VAL A 79 -9.01 3.60 15.60
CA VAL A 79 -10.38 3.22 15.26
C VAL A 79 -10.53 1.72 15.43
N ASN A 80 -11.62 1.27 16.04
CA ASN A 80 -11.92 -0.15 16.13
C ASN A 80 -12.85 -0.54 14.98
N THR A 81 -12.60 -1.70 14.37
CA THR A 81 -13.42 -2.25 13.29
C THR A 81 -14.03 -3.56 13.76
N ASP A 82 -15.35 -3.57 13.95
CA ASP A 82 -16.09 -4.75 14.43
C ASP A 82 -16.70 -5.52 13.26
N GLN A 83 -17.07 -4.84 12.18
CA GLN A 83 -17.79 -5.37 11.02
C GLN A 83 -16.94 -5.39 9.74
N LYS A 84 -15.62 -5.60 9.85
CA LYS A 84 -14.69 -5.55 8.71
C LYS A 84 -14.71 -4.23 7.93
N SER A 85 -15.33 -3.20 8.51
CA SER A 85 -15.40 -1.87 7.94
C SER A 85 -15.50 -0.82 9.03
N ALA A 86 -14.86 0.33 8.81
CA ALA A 86 -14.89 1.47 9.71
C ALA A 86 -14.91 2.76 8.92
N ARG A 87 -15.64 3.77 9.41
CA ARG A 87 -15.62 5.13 8.85
C ARG A 87 -14.78 6.04 9.71
N VAL A 88 -13.93 6.83 9.08
CA VAL A 88 -13.05 7.79 9.77
C VAL A 88 -13.21 9.15 9.12
N ARG A 89 -13.35 10.18 9.95
CA ARG A 89 -13.47 11.56 9.51
C ARG A 89 -12.17 12.30 9.81
N ILE A 90 -11.49 12.76 8.76
CA ILE A 90 -10.19 13.41 8.86
C ILE A 90 -10.35 14.89 8.49
N PRO A 91 -10.10 15.82 9.42
CA PRO A 91 -10.16 17.24 9.11
C PRO A 91 -9.00 17.63 8.17
N ILE A 92 -9.30 18.27 7.05
CA ILE A 92 -8.30 18.74 6.09
C ILE A 92 -7.91 20.17 6.43
N SER A 93 -6.61 20.37 6.68
CA SER A 93 -6.05 21.68 7.01
C SER A 93 -5.25 22.26 5.84
N ILE A 94 -4.87 23.54 5.93
CA ILE A 94 -4.04 24.21 4.92
C ILE A 94 -2.66 23.53 4.80
N GLY A 95 -2.13 22.94 5.87
CA GLY A 95 -0.85 22.23 5.87
C GLY A 95 -0.83 20.96 5.01
N HIS A 96 -2.00 20.48 4.58
CA HIS A 96 -2.15 19.27 3.77
C HIS A 96 -2.00 19.52 2.26
N VAL A 97 -1.87 20.77 1.83
CA VAL A 97 -1.60 21.13 0.43
C VAL A 97 -0.16 20.73 0.06
N PRO A 98 0.12 20.17 -1.13
CA PRO A 98 -0.80 19.86 -2.24
C PRO A 98 -1.50 18.50 -2.14
N ASN A 99 -0.96 17.59 -1.33
CA ASN A 99 -1.54 16.28 -1.06
C ASN A 99 -1.10 15.76 0.30
N VAL A 100 -1.84 14.79 0.81
CA VAL A 100 -1.49 13.95 1.96
C VAL A 100 -1.84 12.51 1.67
N TYR A 101 -1.18 11.59 2.36
CA TYR A 101 -1.51 10.18 2.34
C TYR A 101 -2.23 9.83 3.63
N VAL A 102 -3.23 8.96 3.51
CA VAL A 102 -3.84 8.35 4.68
C VAL A 102 -3.49 6.88 4.66
N THR A 103 -2.79 6.45 5.68
CA THR A 103 -2.34 5.08 5.85
C THR A 103 -3.14 4.44 6.98
N ALA A 104 -3.61 3.22 6.76
CA ALA A 104 -4.36 2.44 7.72
C ALA A 104 -3.65 1.12 7.97
N THR A 105 -3.26 0.90 9.22
CA THR A 105 -2.65 -0.34 9.70
C THR A 105 -3.62 -1.00 10.66
N ALA A 106 -4.26 -2.07 10.22
CA ALA A 106 -5.16 -2.89 11.01
C ALA A 106 -4.38 -4.02 11.70
N ILE A 107 -4.53 -4.14 13.01
CA ILE A 107 -3.89 -5.15 13.84
C ILE A 107 -4.98 -5.99 14.49
N ARG A 108 -4.90 -7.30 14.32
CA ARG A 108 -5.79 -8.26 14.97
C ARG A 108 -5.21 -8.72 16.29
N ALA A 109 -6.06 -8.86 17.31
CA ALA A 109 -5.70 -9.63 18.49
C ALA A 109 -5.63 -11.13 18.13
N ILE A 110 -4.56 -11.81 18.53
CA ILE A 110 -4.42 -13.26 18.32
C ILE A 110 -5.15 -13.96 19.45
N THR A 111 -6.43 -14.28 19.25
CA THR A 111 -7.20 -15.14 20.17
C THR A 111 -7.31 -16.57 19.67
N ASP A 112 -7.31 -16.76 18.34
CA ASP A 112 -7.35 -18.07 17.68
C ASP A 112 -6.34 -18.11 16.53
N ASN A 113 -5.65 -19.25 16.35
CA ASN A 113 -4.63 -19.42 15.31
C ASN A 113 -5.19 -19.84 13.93
N ARG A 114 -6.46 -19.52 13.65
CA ARG A 114 -7.18 -19.97 12.43
C ARG A 114 -6.89 -19.14 11.18
N LEU A 115 -6.42 -17.91 11.36
CA LEU A 115 -6.11 -16.99 10.26
C LEU A 115 -4.65 -16.53 10.39
N PRO A 116 -3.80 -16.77 9.38
CA PRO A 116 -2.38 -16.40 9.44
C PRO A 116 -2.13 -14.88 9.35
N LEU A 117 -3.14 -14.11 8.94
CA LEU A 117 -3.03 -12.65 8.76
C LEU A 117 -3.14 -11.93 10.11
N THR A 118 -2.04 -11.44 10.68
CA THR A 118 -2.08 -10.67 11.96
C THR A 118 -2.21 -9.17 11.73
N VAL A 119 -1.68 -8.68 10.60
CA VAL A 119 -1.67 -7.27 10.22
C VAL A 119 -2.21 -7.12 8.81
N ALA A 120 -2.89 -6.01 8.56
CA ALA A 120 -3.25 -5.58 7.23
C ALA A 120 -2.91 -4.09 7.06
N ARG A 121 -2.41 -3.71 5.87
CA ARG A 121 -1.99 -2.35 5.58
C ARG A 121 -2.62 -1.84 4.29
N GLY A 122 -2.79 -0.53 4.21
CA GLY A 122 -3.19 0.14 3.00
C GLY A 122 -2.99 1.64 3.12
N PHE A 123 -2.85 2.30 1.98
CA PHE A 123 -2.72 3.76 1.93
C PHE A 123 -3.47 4.32 0.74
N VAL A 124 -3.95 5.55 0.87
CA VAL A 124 -4.59 6.29 -0.23
C VAL A 124 -4.07 7.72 -0.28
N PRO A 125 -3.70 8.24 -1.46
CA PRO A 125 -3.41 9.66 -1.62
C PRO A 125 -4.70 10.47 -1.67
N LEU A 126 -4.76 11.55 -0.90
CA LEU A 126 -5.80 12.57 -0.96
C LEU A 126 -5.21 13.85 -1.56
N ALA A 127 -5.80 14.33 -2.67
CA ALA A 127 -5.45 15.60 -3.26
C ALA A 127 -6.10 16.75 -2.48
N VAL A 128 -5.34 17.78 -2.15
CA VAL A 128 -5.84 18.95 -1.42
C VAL A 128 -5.52 20.20 -2.23
N GLU A 129 -6.57 20.80 -2.78
CA GLU A 129 -6.46 22.01 -3.60
C GLU A 129 -7.01 23.22 -2.86
N LYS A 130 -6.22 24.29 -2.84
CA LYS A 130 -6.66 25.57 -2.29
C LYS A 130 -7.22 26.44 -3.43
N PRO A 131 -8.52 26.78 -3.41
CA PRO A 131 -9.08 27.67 -4.41
C PRO A 131 -8.43 29.06 -4.35
N GLY A 132 -8.27 29.69 -5.52
CA GLY A 132 -7.64 31.01 -5.64
C GLY A 132 -6.11 31.03 -5.70
N THR A 133 -5.47 29.85 -5.69
CA THR A 133 -4.00 29.74 -5.74
C THR A 133 -3.45 29.75 -7.18
N LYS A 134 -4.31 29.49 -8.17
CA LYS A 134 -3.97 29.57 -9.59
C LYS A 134 -4.24 30.98 -10.11
N LEU A 135 -3.21 31.65 -10.62
CA LEU A 135 -3.33 32.96 -11.24
C LEU A 135 -3.91 32.79 -12.66
N PRO A 136 -5.10 33.35 -12.98
CA PRO A 136 -5.58 33.37 -14.35
C PRO A 136 -4.74 34.37 -15.16
N VAL A 137 -4.07 33.87 -16.20
CA VAL A 137 -3.29 34.68 -17.15
C VAL A 137 -3.86 34.49 -18.54
N VAL A 138 -4.26 35.58 -19.18
CA VAL A 138 -4.71 35.58 -20.58
C VAL A 138 -3.73 36.39 -21.39
N ILE A 139 -3.15 35.77 -22.42
CA ILE A 139 -2.21 36.41 -23.33
C ILE A 139 -2.91 36.56 -24.67
N LYS A 140 -3.05 37.79 -25.15
CA LYS A 140 -3.50 38.09 -26.53
C LYS A 140 -2.29 38.58 -27.32
N ALA A 141 -1.96 37.83 -28.36
CA ALA A 141 -0.90 38.16 -29.29
C ALA A 141 -1.42 37.98 -30.73
N PRO A 142 -0.89 38.74 -31.70
CA PRO A 142 -1.24 38.58 -33.10
C PRO A 142 -0.79 37.19 -33.61
N GLN A 143 -1.66 36.52 -34.37
CA GLN A 143 -1.35 35.17 -34.91
C GLN A 143 -0.23 35.18 -35.97
N GLN A 144 -0.08 36.30 -36.69
CA GLN A 144 0.93 36.46 -37.72
C GLN A 144 1.61 37.81 -37.52
N SER A 145 2.93 37.82 -37.73
CA SER A 145 3.75 39.01 -37.64
C SER A 145 4.70 39.06 -38.82
N ARG A 146 4.95 40.27 -39.34
CA ARG A 146 5.96 40.50 -40.38
C ARG A 146 7.26 40.97 -39.75
N SER A 147 8.37 40.69 -40.42
CA SER A 147 9.69 41.16 -39.99
C SER A 147 9.73 42.68 -39.82
N GLN A 148 10.52 43.15 -38.84
CA GLN A 148 10.74 44.57 -38.56
C GLN A 148 9.47 45.36 -38.20
N THR A 149 8.44 44.69 -37.66
CA THR A 149 7.23 45.35 -37.16
C THR A 149 7.15 45.29 -35.64
N PHE A 150 6.64 46.36 -35.02
CA PHE A 150 6.28 46.35 -33.61
C PHE A 150 4.95 45.64 -33.43
N GLN A 151 4.90 44.71 -32.47
CA GLN A 151 3.69 43.97 -32.12
C GLN A 151 3.30 44.30 -30.68
N THR A 152 2.01 44.44 -30.45
CA THR A 152 1.46 44.64 -29.10
C THR A 152 1.02 43.29 -28.56
N ILE A 153 1.50 42.94 -27.37
CA ILE A 153 1.09 41.75 -26.63
C ILE A 153 0.34 42.24 -25.39
N GLU A 154 -0.93 41.90 -25.31
CA GLU A 154 -1.76 42.23 -24.15
C GLU A 154 -1.76 41.05 -23.17
N VAL A 155 -1.38 41.31 -21.93
CA VAL A 155 -1.44 40.31 -20.86
C VAL A 155 -2.42 40.78 -19.81
N THR A 156 -3.50 40.02 -19.63
CA THR A 156 -4.50 40.25 -18.58
C THR A 156 -4.24 39.27 -17.43
N THR A 157 -4.12 39.81 -16.21
CA THR A 157 -3.92 39.04 -14.97
C THR A 157 -4.71 39.65 -13.82
N ALA A 158 -4.75 38.95 -12.68
CA ALA A 158 -5.25 39.54 -11.44
C ALA A 158 -4.36 40.72 -10.97
N PRO A 159 -4.90 41.70 -10.22
CA PRO A 159 -4.14 42.85 -9.74
C PRO A 159 -2.89 42.44 -8.94
N ARG A 160 -1.84 43.28 -9.00
CA ARG A 160 -0.57 43.11 -8.27
C ARG A 160 0.22 41.84 -8.65
N ALA A 161 -0.01 41.28 -9.83
CA ALA A 161 0.81 40.21 -10.39
C ALA A 161 2.10 40.76 -11.02
N ALA A 162 3.20 40.02 -10.86
CA ALA A 162 4.43 40.24 -11.62
C ALA A 162 4.43 39.30 -12.83
N VAL A 163 4.70 39.83 -14.01
CA VAL A 163 4.72 39.07 -15.26
C VAL A 163 6.08 39.23 -15.93
N THR A 164 6.68 38.11 -16.31
CA THR A 164 7.87 38.07 -17.16
C THR A 164 7.47 37.47 -18.50
N LEU A 165 7.73 38.21 -19.58
CA LEU A 165 7.45 37.77 -20.94
C LEU A 165 8.76 37.44 -21.65
N ALA A 166 8.82 36.28 -22.30
CA ALA A 166 9.92 35.85 -23.13
C ALA A 166 9.39 35.43 -24.51
N VAL A 167 10.12 35.80 -25.56
CA VAL A 167 9.82 35.42 -26.94
C VAL A 167 11.03 34.66 -27.46
N VAL A 168 10.82 33.43 -27.90
CA VAL A 168 11.90 32.49 -28.28
C VAL A 168 11.54 31.85 -29.62
N ASP A 169 12.57 31.53 -30.41
CA ASP A 169 12.42 30.79 -31.66
C ASP A 169 12.03 29.33 -31.40
N GLU A 170 10.94 28.90 -32.02
CA GLU A 170 10.40 27.54 -31.94
C GLU A 170 11.43 26.49 -32.41
N GLY A 171 12.28 26.80 -33.40
CA GLY A 171 13.31 25.87 -33.89
C GLY A 171 14.32 25.48 -32.80
N ILE A 172 14.63 26.41 -31.88
CA ILE A 172 15.49 26.13 -30.71
C ILE A 172 14.73 25.29 -29.68
N LEU A 173 13.44 25.58 -29.46
CA LEU A 173 12.62 24.87 -28.48
C LEU A 173 12.38 23.41 -28.89
N GLN A 174 12.17 23.15 -30.18
CA GLN A 174 11.89 21.82 -30.72
C GLN A 174 13.09 20.88 -30.64
N MET A 175 14.32 21.39 -30.78
CA MET A 175 15.52 20.56 -30.65
C MET A 175 15.66 19.90 -29.27
N LYS A 176 15.03 20.47 -28.24
CA LYS A 176 15.11 20.01 -26.84
C LYS A 176 13.76 19.60 -26.25
N ASP A 177 12.71 19.47 -27.06
CA ASP A 177 11.34 19.21 -26.59
C ASP A 177 10.93 20.14 -25.43
N TYR A 178 11.28 21.42 -25.53
CA TYR A 178 11.08 22.36 -24.45
C TYR A 178 9.58 22.52 -24.14
N ARG A 179 9.21 22.33 -22.87
CA ARG A 179 7.86 22.59 -22.36
C ARG A 179 7.86 23.92 -21.64
N THR A 180 6.88 24.77 -21.96
CA THR A 180 6.63 26.00 -21.22
C THR A 180 6.53 25.67 -19.73
N PRO A 181 7.37 26.26 -18.87
CA PRO A 181 7.34 25.99 -17.44
C PRO A 181 5.95 26.30 -16.89
N ASP A 182 5.39 25.36 -16.11
CA ASP A 182 4.16 25.56 -15.34
C ASP A 182 4.54 25.75 -13.86
N PRO A 183 4.60 27.00 -13.36
CA PRO A 183 4.92 27.25 -11.96
C PRO A 183 3.89 26.65 -11.01
N TYR A 184 2.61 26.66 -11.39
CA TYR A 184 1.56 26.11 -10.55
C TYR A 184 1.73 24.59 -10.43
N GLY A 185 1.91 23.91 -11.56
CA GLY A 185 2.22 22.48 -11.60
C GLY A 185 3.49 22.13 -10.81
N TYR A 186 4.53 22.96 -10.87
CA TYR A 186 5.78 22.72 -10.13
C TYR A 186 5.61 22.83 -8.60
N PHE A 187 4.94 23.89 -8.11
CA PHE A 187 4.75 24.10 -6.67
C PHE A 187 3.66 23.22 -6.05
N TYR A 188 2.62 22.88 -6.82
CA TYR A 188 1.48 22.07 -6.38
C TYR A 188 1.51 20.64 -6.93
N GLN A 189 2.68 20.15 -7.36
CA GLN A 189 2.84 18.76 -7.77
C GLN A 189 2.55 17.80 -6.61
N LYS A 190 2.08 16.59 -6.96
CA LYS A 190 1.91 15.50 -6.00
C LYS A 190 3.26 15.17 -5.38
N ARG A 191 3.36 15.36 -4.07
CA ARG A 191 4.52 14.93 -3.26
C ARG A 191 4.43 13.44 -2.95
N ALA A 192 5.57 12.78 -2.89
CA ALA A 192 5.66 11.37 -2.51
C ALA A 192 5.34 11.18 -1.01
N LEU A 193 5.01 9.93 -0.66
CA LEU A 193 4.99 9.49 0.73
C LEU A 193 6.43 9.19 1.14
N GLU A 194 6.99 9.99 2.04
CA GLU A 194 8.37 9.88 2.50
C GLU A 194 8.45 9.16 3.87
N VAL A 195 7.30 8.89 4.51
CA VAL A 195 7.24 8.12 5.75
C VAL A 195 7.47 6.64 5.45
N GLN A 196 8.40 6.04 6.18
CA GLN A 196 8.70 4.61 6.12
C GLN A 196 8.16 3.93 7.38
N ALA A 197 7.39 2.87 7.18
CA ALA A 197 6.88 2.04 8.26
C ALA A 197 7.73 0.78 8.40
N TYR A 198 8.06 0.44 9.64
CA TYR A 198 8.77 -0.79 10.00
C TYR A 198 7.95 -1.55 11.03
N ASP A 199 7.83 -2.86 10.87
CA ASP A 199 7.24 -3.72 11.87
C ASP A 199 7.86 -5.12 11.86
N VAL A 200 7.55 -5.87 12.92
CA VAL A 200 8.09 -7.21 13.17
C VAL A 200 7.06 -8.32 12.91
N TYR A 201 5.83 -7.96 12.51
CA TYR A 201 4.72 -8.89 12.35
C TYR A 201 4.96 -10.00 11.30
N PRO A 202 5.60 -9.72 10.15
CA PRO A 202 5.96 -10.78 9.20
C PRO A 202 6.89 -11.85 9.77
N PHE A 203 7.69 -11.51 10.80
CA PHE A 203 8.62 -12.42 11.46
C PHE A 203 8.01 -13.20 12.62
N LEU A 204 6.74 -12.92 12.98
CA LEU A 204 6.07 -13.68 14.02
C LEU A 204 5.77 -15.09 13.51
N LEU A 205 6.35 -16.08 14.18
CA LEU A 205 6.03 -17.47 13.93
C LEU A 205 4.62 -17.77 14.45
N PRO A 206 3.82 -18.56 13.72
CA PRO A 206 2.54 -19.01 14.23
C PRO A 206 2.77 -19.84 15.48
N GLU A 207 1.95 -19.60 16.51
CA GLU A 207 1.93 -20.46 17.69
C GLU A 207 1.53 -21.87 17.25
N LEU A 208 2.47 -22.81 17.29
CA LEU A 208 2.19 -24.22 17.04
C LEU A 208 1.29 -24.69 18.19
N GLY A 209 -0.02 -24.52 18.04
CA GLY A 209 -0.99 -25.08 18.96
C GLY A 209 -0.65 -26.53 19.17
N ALA A 210 -0.56 -26.96 20.43
CA ALA A 210 -0.24 -28.32 20.81
C ALA A 210 -1.07 -29.25 19.93
N ILE A 211 -0.39 -29.96 19.02
CA ILE A 211 -1.01 -31.06 18.28
C ILE A 211 -1.55 -31.96 19.39
N PRO A 212 -2.88 -32.14 19.54
CA PRO A 212 -3.36 -33.11 20.52
C PRO A 212 -2.69 -34.43 20.12
N ALA A 213 -1.88 -34.96 21.02
CA ALA A 213 -1.23 -36.25 20.83
C ALA A 213 -2.33 -37.22 20.36
N PRO A 214 -2.13 -37.96 19.26
CA PRO A 214 -3.13 -38.93 18.84
C PRO A 214 -3.42 -39.81 20.05
N ALA A 215 -4.68 -39.81 20.49
CA ALA A 215 -5.11 -40.63 21.61
C ALA A 215 -4.67 -42.06 21.29
N ALA A 216 -3.72 -42.57 22.07
CA ALA A 216 -3.29 -43.95 21.95
C ALA A 216 -4.48 -44.81 22.41
N THR A 217 -5.33 -45.18 21.46
CA THR A 217 -6.32 -46.22 21.67
C THR A 217 -5.53 -47.51 21.85
N ALA A 218 -5.25 -47.84 23.11
CA ALA A 218 -4.69 -49.12 23.49
C ALA A 218 -5.73 -50.20 23.20
N THR A 219 -5.78 -50.68 21.96
CA THR A 219 -6.44 -51.92 21.63
C THR A 219 -5.55 -53.04 22.15
N THR A 220 -5.83 -53.50 23.37
CA THR A 220 -5.27 -54.74 23.91
C THR A 220 -5.83 -55.91 23.09
N SER A 221 -5.14 -56.25 22.01
CA SER A 221 -5.31 -57.54 21.32
C SER A 221 -4.38 -58.55 21.97
N ALA A 222 -4.92 -59.31 22.92
CA ALA A 222 -4.25 -60.46 23.52
C ALA A 222 -3.88 -61.49 22.42
N ALA A 223 -2.59 -61.60 22.12
CA ALA A 223 -2.06 -62.68 21.29
C ALA A 223 -2.00 -63.96 22.12
N ALA A 224 -2.86 -64.93 21.78
CA ALA A 224 -2.82 -66.27 22.35
C ALA A 224 -1.50 -66.99 21.99
N PRO A 225 -0.85 -67.70 22.92
CA PRO A 225 0.41 -68.39 22.65
C PRO A 225 0.18 -69.62 21.75
N ARG A 226 0.91 -69.72 20.64
CA ARG A 226 0.94 -70.92 19.78
C ARG A 226 1.77 -72.02 20.46
N PRO A 227 1.30 -73.28 20.50
CA PRO A 227 2.06 -74.38 21.06
C PRO A 227 3.22 -74.81 20.14
N CYS A 228 4.37 -75.07 20.76
CA CYS A 228 5.59 -75.57 20.13
C CYS A 228 5.49 -77.10 19.95
N PRO A 229 5.73 -77.68 18.76
CA PRO A 229 5.86 -79.13 18.63
C PRO A 229 7.29 -79.55 18.92
N ARG A 230 7.46 -80.51 19.85
CA ARG A 230 8.74 -81.10 20.24
C ARG A 230 8.91 -82.46 19.56
N ALA A 231 10.11 -82.64 19.02
CA ALA A 231 10.91 -83.86 18.90
C ALA A 231 10.66 -84.87 17.76
N GLY A 232 11.77 -85.15 17.06
CA GLY A 232 12.07 -86.39 16.35
C GLY A 232 13.58 -86.47 16.08
N CYS A 233 14.31 -87.27 16.85
CA CYS A 233 15.74 -87.58 16.72
C CYS A 233 16.02 -88.63 15.63
N SER A 234 17.22 -88.60 15.03
CA SER A 234 18.07 -89.80 14.89
C SER A 234 19.47 -89.45 14.33
N TRP A 235 20.47 -89.87 15.12
CA TRP A 235 21.91 -90.16 14.88
C TRP A 235 22.72 -89.34 13.88
#